data_AF-A0A5M3XTI1-F1
#
_entry.id   AF-A0A5M3XTI1-F1
#
_cell.length_a   1.000
_cell.length_b   1.000
_cell.length_c   1.000
_cell.angle_alpha   90.00
_cell.angle_beta   90.00
_cell.angle_gamma   90.00
#
_symmetry.space_group_name_H-M   'P 1'
#
loop_
_entity.id
_entity.type
_entity.pdbx_description
1 polymer ?
#
loop_
_entity_poly.entity_id
_entity_poly.type
_entity_poly.pdbx_seq_one_letter_code
_entity_poly.pdbx_strand_id
1 'polypeptide(L)'
;MPSRVPHATAWTVFDPADHPSPRTDQPEPSLQAAEPGTSGSADRPVTGDSAIFEGGLRAILSPRFVIAVVRDFYSRRMAWAALLISALFLAYGGGAVMFWYHAIYLGEGGPAISHWQHWLLDSSAGFIGLLPAIALILPLAGWLSAHAKDDQLRQTLYVIAGGAAFALVTAPGPFLHDALVGRGTWVATQVTTWWGDGRAPLPPAEPVGVVAEVARQVALGLPLYILVMAIALIVVRAVVRARHTT
;
A
#
# COMPACT_ATOMS: atom_id res chain seq x y z
N MET A 1 5.40 -4.87 33.32
CA MET A 1 4.80 -3.59 32.87
C MET A 1 4.67 -3.65 31.36
N PRO A 2 3.47 -3.49 30.77
CA PRO A 2 3.37 -3.35 29.31
C PRO A 2 4.07 -2.06 28.92
N SER A 3 5.13 -2.17 28.11
CA SER A 3 5.75 -1.01 27.47
C SER A 3 4.65 -0.27 26.72
N ARG A 4 4.45 1.01 27.05
CA ARG A 4 3.57 1.87 26.26
C ARG A 4 4.13 1.87 24.85
N VAL A 5 3.42 1.24 23.92
CA VAL A 5 3.72 1.38 22.49
C VAL A 5 3.69 2.88 22.22
N PRO A 6 4.79 3.49 21.74
CA PRO A 6 4.79 4.91 21.47
C PRO A 6 3.63 5.22 20.52
N HIS A 7 2.74 6.13 20.95
CA HIS A 7 1.56 6.57 20.22
C HIS A 7 1.93 7.43 19.00
N ALA A 8 2.98 7.06 18.26
CA ALA A 8 3.20 7.56 16.90
C ALA A 8 2.06 6.98 16.06
N THR A 9 0.91 7.66 16.07
CA THR A 9 -0.30 7.10 15.48
C THR A 9 -0.07 6.96 13.98
N ALA A 10 -0.19 5.73 13.47
CA ALA A 10 -0.08 5.39 12.05
C ALA A 10 -1.02 6.22 11.16
N TRP A 11 -1.99 6.90 11.78
CA TRP A 11 -2.93 7.83 11.17
C TRP A 11 -2.32 9.17 10.73
N THR A 12 -1.21 9.61 11.31
CA THR A 12 -0.64 10.96 11.07
C THR A 12 -0.31 11.26 9.61
N VAL A 13 -0.12 10.24 8.77
CA VAL A 13 0.08 10.42 7.32
C VAL A 13 -1.17 10.95 6.59
N PHE A 14 -2.36 10.76 7.17
CA PHE A 14 -3.63 11.22 6.60
C PHE A 14 -4.11 12.56 7.13
N ASP A 15 -3.58 13.01 8.28
CA ASP A 15 -4.00 14.25 8.93
C ASP A 15 -3.01 15.39 8.63
N PRO A 16 -3.38 16.36 7.77
CA PRO A 16 -2.53 17.52 7.51
C PRO A 16 -2.49 18.51 8.67
N ALA A 17 -3.43 18.44 9.63
CA ALA A 17 -3.57 19.40 10.73
C ALA A 17 -2.67 19.07 11.94
N ASP A 18 -2.11 17.86 12.02
CA ASP A 18 -1.18 17.44 13.08
C ASP A 18 0.22 18.08 12.95
N HIS A 19 0.43 18.97 11.97
CA HIS A 19 1.65 19.75 11.87
C HIS A 19 1.48 21.06 12.66
N PRO A 20 2.26 21.27 13.74
CA PRO A 20 2.35 22.61 14.31
C PRO A 20 2.89 23.51 13.21
N SER A 21 2.08 24.47 12.76
CA SER A 21 2.59 25.54 11.89
C SER A 21 3.87 26.06 12.55
N PRO A 22 4.97 26.21 11.80
CA PRO A 22 6.18 26.80 12.36
C PRO A 22 5.75 28.11 13.04
N ARG A 23 5.92 28.20 14.36
CA ARG A 23 5.56 29.41 15.12
C ARG A 23 6.33 30.56 14.50
N THR A 24 5.66 31.34 13.65
CA THR A 24 6.17 32.58 13.07
C THR A 24 6.40 33.66 14.12
N ASP A 25 5.98 33.40 15.36
CA ASP A 25 6.03 34.34 16.48
C ASP A 25 7.22 34.08 17.42
N GLN A 26 8.20 33.25 17.03
CA GLN A 26 9.49 33.26 17.72
C GLN A 26 10.22 34.56 17.30
N PRO A 27 10.39 35.54 18.22
CA PRO A 27 11.13 36.75 17.91
C PRO A 27 12.53 36.35 17.42
N GLU A 28 12.99 37.01 16.35
CA GLU A 28 14.35 36.82 15.84
C GLU A 28 15.32 36.78 17.03
N PRO A 29 16.22 35.77 17.11
CA PRO A 29 17.21 35.72 18.15
C PRO A 29 18.07 36.97 18.02
N SER A 30 17.76 37.96 18.87
CA SER A 30 18.54 39.16 19.09
C SER A 30 20.01 38.76 19.10
N LEU A 31 20.80 39.33 18.19
CA LEU A 31 22.25 39.21 18.08
C LEU A 31 22.90 39.41 19.47
N GLN A 32 23.04 38.35 20.25
CA GLN A 32 23.86 38.35 21.46
C GLN A 32 25.29 38.09 21.03
N ALA A 33 26.13 39.08 21.32
CA ALA A 33 27.55 39.10 21.02
C ALA A 33 28.23 37.81 21.51
N ALA A 34 29.00 37.20 20.61
CA ALA A 34 29.75 35.98 20.83
C ALA A 34 30.85 36.19 21.88
N GLU A 35 30.84 35.38 22.94
CA GLU A 35 32.03 35.15 23.75
C GLU A 35 32.87 34.00 23.16
N PRO A 36 34.21 34.13 23.11
CA PRO A 36 35.10 33.09 22.61
C PRO A 36 35.36 32.02 23.70
N GLY A 37 34.46 31.04 23.79
CA GLY A 37 34.54 29.91 24.72
C GLY A 37 35.05 28.61 24.08
N THR A 38 36.36 28.38 24.23
CA THR A 38 37.07 27.09 24.33
C THR A 38 36.52 25.83 23.64
N SER A 39 37.25 25.45 22.59
CA SER A 39 37.43 24.10 22.03
C SER A 39 37.43 22.97 23.07
N GLY A 40 36.51 22.01 22.90
CA GLY A 40 36.62 20.69 23.52
C GLY A 40 35.29 19.99 23.71
N SER A 41 34.78 19.28 22.70
CA SER A 41 33.83 18.20 22.95
C SER A 41 33.85 17.18 21.82
N ALA A 42 34.19 15.96 22.21
CA ALA A 42 34.40 14.77 21.42
C ALA A 42 33.23 14.40 20.49
N ASP A 43 33.62 13.84 19.34
CA ASP A 43 32.83 12.96 18.47
C ASP A 43 31.84 12.11 19.26
N ARG A 44 30.55 12.46 19.20
CA ARG A 44 29.48 11.53 19.57
C ARG A 44 29.13 10.70 18.34
N PRO A 45 29.24 9.37 18.41
CA PRO A 45 28.90 8.50 17.28
C PRO A 45 27.41 8.60 16.97
N VAL A 46 27.11 8.85 15.69
CA VAL A 46 25.76 8.85 15.09
C VAL A 46 25.28 7.39 14.98
N THR A 47 24.94 6.77 16.11
CA THR A 47 24.51 5.35 16.17
C THR A 47 23.07 5.15 16.66
N GLY A 48 22.30 6.24 16.86
CA GLY A 48 20.94 6.17 17.40
C GLY A 48 19.88 5.65 16.44
N ASP A 49 19.97 5.98 15.15
CA ASP A 49 18.87 5.73 14.20
C ASP A 49 18.78 4.26 13.74
N SER A 50 19.91 3.55 13.66
CA SER A 50 19.94 2.13 13.28
C SER A 50 19.37 1.21 14.35
N ALA A 51 19.63 1.49 15.63
CA ALA A 51 19.11 0.68 16.74
C ALA A 51 17.59 0.78 16.88
N ILE A 52 17.01 1.96 16.57
CA ILE A 52 15.55 2.17 16.55
C ILE A 52 14.92 1.37 15.41
N PHE A 53 15.56 1.36 14.24
CA PHE A 53 15.07 0.62 13.08
C PHE A 53 15.14 -0.90 13.27
N GLU A 54 16.26 -1.44 13.79
CA GLU A 54 16.40 -2.87 14.08
C GLU A 54 15.42 -3.35 15.16
N GLY A 55 15.20 -2.55 16.21
CA GLY A 55 14.20 -2.83 17.24
C GLY A 55 12.77 -2.82 16.68
N GLY A 56 12.48 -1.89 15.77
CA GLY A 56 11.20 -1.76 15.09
C GLY A 56 10.87 -2.96 14.18
N LEU A 57 11.83 -3.43 13.38
CA LEU A 57 11.63 -4.59 12.51
C LEU A 57 11.36 -5.88 13.30
N ARG A 58 12.07 -6.09 14.41
CA ARG A 58 11.80 -7.22 15.31
C ARG A 58 10.42 -7.12 15.96
N ALA A 59 9.94 -5.90 16.25
CA ALA A 59 8.60 -5.70 16.81
C ALA A 59 7.50 -6.12 15.83
N ILE A 60 7.66 -5.90 14.51
CA ILE A 60 6.69 -6.33 13.49
C ILE A 60 6.51 -7.86 13.48
N LEU A 61 7.53 -8.63 13.84
CA LEU A 61 7.43 -10.08 13.94
C LEU A 61 6.56 -10.55 15.12
N SER A 62 6.19 -9.66 16.04
CA SER A 62 5.30 -9.96 17.16
C SER A 62 3.83 -9.81 16.77
N PRO A 63 3.02 -10.88 16.78
CA PRO A 63 1.59 -10.80 16.45
C PRO A 63 0.83 -9.81 17.34
N ARG A 64 1.21 -9.73 18.63
CA ARG A 64 0.59 -8.79 19.59
C ARG A 64 0.81 -7.34 19.19
N PHE A 65 1.99 -7.03 18.65
CA PHE A 65 2.33 -5.70 18.18
C PHE A 65 1.53 -5.35 16.93
N VAL A 66 1.47 -6.24 15.94
CA VAL A 66 0.68 -6.04 14.72
C VAL A 66 -0.80 -5.82 15.07
N ILE A 67 -1.37 -6.65 15.94
CA ILE A 67 -2.75 -6.49 16.42
C ILE A 67 -2.96 -5.12 17.07
N ALA A 68 -2.02 -4.66 17.89
CA ALA A 68 -2.11 -3.36 18.54
C ALA A 68 -2.09 -2.20 17.51
N VAL A 69 -1.19 -2.25 16.53
CA VAL A 69 -1.10 -1.24 15.45
C VAL A 69 -2.36 -1.22 14.59
N VAL A 70 -2.86 -2.38 14.17
CA VAL A 70 -4.10 -2.52 13.39
C VAL A 70 -5.30 -1.98 14.19
N ARG A 71 -5.42 -2.37 15.46
CA ARG A 71 -6.50 -1.91 16.33
C ARG A 71 -6.48 -0.40 16.56
N ASP A 72 -5.29 0.18 16.81
CA ASP A 72 -5.13 1.63 16.98
C ASP A 72 -5.56 2.38 15.72
N PHE A 73 -5.09 1.94 14.55
CA PHE A 73 -5.42 2.55 13.27
C PHE A 73 -6.93 2.53 12.98
N TYR A 74 -7.56 1.36 13.08
CA TYR A 74 -9.00 1.19 12.78
C TYR A 74 -9.95 1.63 13.91
N SER A 75 -9.42 2.09 15.05
CA SER A 75 -10.23 2.77 16.05
C SER A 75 -10.80 4.10 15.53
N ARG A 76 -10.18 4.68 14.50
CA ARG A 76 -10.62 5.92 13.84
C ARG A 76 -11.61 5.62 12.73
N ARG A 77 -12.78 6.27 12.74
CA ARG A 77 -13.82 6.09 11.70
C ARG A 77 -13.30 6.35 10.28
N MET A 78 -12.42 7.35 10.11
CA MET A 78 -11.85 7.70 8.81
C MET A 78 -10.88 6.65 8.27
N ALA A 79 -10.31 5.78 9.11
CA ALA A 79 -9.46 4.69 8.66
C ALA A 79 -10.23 3.64 7.84
N TRP A 80 -11.52 3.44 8.12
CA TRP A 80 -12.38 2.58 7.32
C TRP A 80 -12.68 3.17 5.95
N ALA A 81 -12.86 4.49 5.86
CA ALA A 81 -12.99 5.18 4.58
C ALA A 81 -11.67 5.11 3.79
N ALA A 82 -10.53 5.29 4.45
CA ALA A 82 -9.21 5.11 3.85
C ALA A 82 -9.01 3.70 3.30
N LEU A 83 -9.38 2.66 4.06
CA LEU A 83 -9.36 1.28 3.60
C LEU A 83 -10.20 1.08 2.34
N LEU A 84 -11.45 1.56 2.33
CA LEU A 84 -12.32 1.41 1.17
C LEU A 84 -11.75 2.12 -0.07
N ILE A 85 -11.31 3.38 0.08
CA ILE A 85 -10.72 4.16 -1.01
C ILE A 85 -9.47 3.47 -1.54
N SER A 86 -8.54 3.09 -0.67
CA SER A 86 -7.32 2.38 -1.05
C SER A 86 -7.64 1.04 -1.72
N ALA A 87 -8.61 0.28 -1.20
CA ALA A 87 -9.03 -0.98 -1.82
C ALA A 87 -9.61 -0.78 -3.23
N LEU A 88 -10.43 0.25 -3.44
CA LEU A 88 -10.94 0.58 -4.77
C LEU A 88 -9.81 0.94 -5.73
N PHE A 89 -8.90 1.83 -5.34
CA PHE A 89 -7.78 2.21 -6.21
C PHE A 89 -6.83 1.04 -6.50
N LEU A 90 -6.44 0.27 -5.48
CA LEU A 90 -5.50 -0.84 -5.64
C LEU A 90 -6.12 -2.01 -6.41
N ALA A 91 -7.33 -2.44 -6.07
CA ALA A 91 -7.95 -3.61 -6.68
C ALA A 91 -8.57 -3.31 -8.05
N TYR A 92 -9.26 -2.19 -8.24
CA TYR A 92 -9.86 -1.85 -9.54
C TYR A 92 -8.92 -1.02 -10.41
N GLY A 93 -8.29 0.02 -9.86
CA GLY A 93 -7.35 0.85 -10.61
C GLY A 93 -6.09 0.09 -10.98
N GLY A 94 -5.41 -0.50 -10.00
CA GLY A 94 -4.27 -1.39 -10.23
C GLY A 94 -4.67 -2.64 -11.01
N GLY A 95 -5.80 -3.26 -10.66
CA GLY A 95 -6.33 -4.43 -11.39
C GLY A 95 -6.64 -4.16 -12.85
N ALA A 96 -7.09 -2.96 -13.25
CA ALA A 96 -7.29 -2.60 -14.65
C ALA A 96 -5.99 -2.61 -15.46
N VAL A 97 -4.92 -2.05 -14.90
CA VAL A 97 -3.61 -2.03 -15.57
C VAL A 97 -3.02 -3.44 -15.64
N MET A 98 -3.09 -4.20 -14.55
CA MET A 98 -2.62 -5.59 -14.53
C MET A 98 -3.42 -6.47 -15.48
N PHE A 99 -4.75 -6.32 -15.50
CA PHE A 99 -5.60 -7.04 -16.44
C PHE A 99 -5.24 -6.73 -17.89
N TRP A 100 -5.05 -5.46 -18.23
CA TRP A 100 -4.59 -5.09 -19.58
C TRP A 100 -3.25 -5.75 -19.91
N TYR A 101 -2.31 -5.75 -18.97
CA TYR A 101 -1.00 -6.37 -19.18
C TYR A 101 -1.09 -7.89 -19.40
N HIS A 102 -1.78 -8.61 -18.52
CA HIS A 102 -1.89 -10.07 -18.61
C HIS A 102 -2.81 -10.49 -19.76
N ALA A 103 -4.06 -10.04 -19.75
CA ALA A 103 -5.07 -10.55 -20.69
C ALA A 103 -4.89 -10.02 -22.12
N ILE A 104 -4.41 -8.79 -22.30
CA ILE A 104 -4.33 -8.15 -23.63
C ILE A 104 -2.89 -8.15 -24.16
N TYR A 105 -1.92 -7.69 -23.37
CA TYR A 105 -0.53 -7.59 -23.83
C TYR A 105 0.18 -8.95 -23.87
N LEU A 106 0.04 -9.77 -22.84
CA LEU A 106 0.59 -11.14 -22.81
C LEU A 106 -0.34 -12.17 -23.45
N GLY A 107 -1.62 -11.83 -23.65
CA GLY A 107 -2.62 -12.73 -24.23
C GLY A 107 -3.01 -13.87 -23.28
N GLU A 108 -2.84 -13.69 -21.97
CA GLU A 108 -3.25 -14.67 -20.97
C GLU A 108 -4.76 -14.88 -21.00
N GLY A 109 -5.14 -16.14 -21.09
CA GLY A 109 -6.52 -16.54 -21.32
C GLY A 109 -7.31 -16.57 -20.03
N GLY A 110 -8.60 -16.26 -20.12
CA GLY A 110 -9.56 -16.58 -19.07
C GLY A 110 -10.87 -17.13 -19.67
N PRO A 111 -12.02 -16.95 -18.98
CA PRO A 111 -13.31 -17.34 -19.51
C PRO A 111 -13.58 -16.65 -20.85
N ALA A 112 -14.35 -17.31 -21.73
CA ALA A 112 -14.67 -16.78 -23.05
C ALA A 112 -15.83 -15.77 -22.97
N ILE A 113 -15.53 -14.61 -22.37
CA ILE A 113 -16.43 -13.48 -22.15
C ILE A 113 -15.77 -12.18 -22.63
N SER A 114 -16.50 -11.05 -22.63
CA SER A 114 -15.90 -9.77 -23.01
C SER A 114 -14.79 -9.35 -22.04
N HIS A 115 -13.77 -8.64 -22.54
CA HIS A 115 -12.67 -8.11 -21.72
C HIS A 115 -13.15 -7.29 -20.52
N TRP A 116 -14.23 -6.51 -20.67
CA TRP A 116 -14.79 -5.72 -19.59
C TRP A 116 -15.40 -6.58 -18.47
N GLN A 117 -16.11 -7.65 -18.83
CA GLN A 117 -16.67 -8.58 -17.85
C GLN A 117 -15.56 -9.37 -17.14
N HIS A 118 -14.53 -9.79 -17.88
CA HIS A 118 -13.38 -10.50 -17.30
C HIS A 118 -12.62 -9.60 -16.33
N TRP A 119 -12.30 -8.37 -16.73
CA TRP A 119 -11.68 -7.38 -15.85
C TRP A 119 -12.51 -7.14 -14.58
N LEU A 120 -13.83 -6.97 -14.73
CA LEU A 120 -14.73 -6.72 -13.60
C LEU A 120 -14.76 -7.91 -12.65
N LEU A 121 -14.81 -9.14 -13.17
CA LEU A 121 -14.77 -10.37 -12.38
C LEU A 121 -13.47 -10.48 -11.59
N ASP A 122 -12.33 -10.31 -12.27
CA ASP A 122 -11.00 -10.40 -11.67
C ASP A 122 -10.78 -9.31 -10.63
N SER A 123 -11.18 -8.07 -10.93
CA SER A 123 -11.06 -6.95 -10.00
C SER A 123 -11.97 -7.13 -8.79
N SER A 124 -13.16 -7.71 -8.96
CA SER A 124 -14.07 -8.01 -7.85
C SER A 124 -13.52 -9.13 -6.96
N ALA A 125 -13.00 -10.20 -7.58
CA ALA A 125 -12.36 -11.30 -6.86
C ALA A 125 -11.10 -10.81 -6.12
N GLY A 126 -10.27 -10.01 -6.80
CA GLY A 126 -9.10 -9.35 -6.22
C GLY A 126 -9.47 -8.39 -5.09
N PHE A 127 -10.53 -7.59 -5.24
CA PHE A 127 -11.02 -6.72 -4.18
C PHE A 127 -11.37 -7.52 -2.92
N ILE A 128 -12.18 -8.58 -3.05
CA ILE A 128 -12.58 -9.39 -1.90
C ILE A 128 -11.39 -10.15 -1.30
N GLY A 129 -10.58 -10.79 -2.15
CA GLY A 129 -9.47 -11.64 -1.73
C GLY A 129 -8.30 -10.85 -1.13
N LEU A 130 -8.02 -9.65 -1.63
CA LEU A 130 -6.90 -8.82 -1.17
C LEU A 130 -7.30 -7.83 -0.08
N LEU A 131 -8.60 -7.58 0.16
CA LEU A 131 -9.05 -6.66 1.20
C LEU A 131 -8.43 -6.94 2.58
N PRO A 132 -8.30 -8.20 3.07
CA PRO A 132 -7.63 -8.49 4.33
C PRO A 132 -6.15 -8.08 4.32
N ALA A 133 -5.45 -8.28 3.20
CA ALA A 133 -4.06 -7.87 3.07
C ALA A 133 -3.92 -6.35 3.05
N ILE A 134 -4.77 -5.64 2.31
CA ILE A 134 -4.81 -4.17 2.32
C ILE A 134 -5.09 -3.68 3.73
N ALA A 135 -6.04 -4.31 4.43
CA ALA A 135 -6.38 -3.95 5.79
C ALA A 135 -5.19 -4.03 6.75
N LEU A 136 -4.24 -4.96 6.52
CA LEU A 136 -2.99 -5.06 7.28
C LEU A 136 -1.89 -4.12 6.76
N ILE A 137 -1.78 -3.92 5.45
CA ILE A 137 -0.73 -3.11 4.82
C ILE A 137 -0.84 -1.63 5.23
N LEU A 138 -2.03 -1.03 5.15
CA LEU A 138 -2.21 0.40 5.45
C LEU A 138 -1.72 0.79 6.86
N PRO A 139 -2.13 0.13 7.96
CA PRO A 139 -1.68 0.49 9.30
C PRO A 139 -0.17 0.25 9.50
N LEU A 140 0.40 -0.79 8.89
CA LEU A 140 1.84 -1.06 8.98
C LEU A 140 2.67 -0.03 8.21
N ALA A 141 2.24 0.35 7.00
CA ALA A 141 2.86 1.42 6.24
C ALA A 141 2.75 2.77 6.97
N GLY A 142 1.59 3.05 7.56
CA GLY A 142 1.36 4.22 8.42
C GLY A 142 2.32 4.24 9.60
N TRP A 143 2.42 3.13 10.33
CA TRP A 143 3.33 3.00 11.47
C TRP A 143 4.80 3.19 11.07
N LEU A 144 5.23 2.57 9.97
CA LEU A 144 6.60 2.71 9.48
C LEU A 144 6.90 4.18 9.14
N SER A 145 5.98 4.84 8.42
CA SER A 145 6.13 6.23 8.01
C SER A 145 6.10 7.22 9.18
N ALA A 146 5.41 6.90 10.28
CA ALA A 146 5.23 7.80 11.43
C ALA A 146 6.56 8.17 12.13
N HIS A 147 7.64 7.42 11.87
CA HIS A 147 8.98 7.71 12.38
C HIS A 147 9.70 8.82 11.60
N ALA A 148 9.22 9.18 10.41
CA ALA A 148 9.76 10.29 9.65
C ALA A 148 9.36 11.63 10.25
N LYS A 149 10.37 12.47 10.53
CA LYS A 149 10.19 13.83 11.04
C LYS A 149 9.65 14.78 9.97
N ASP A 150 10.08 14.59 8.73
CA ASP A 150 9.64 15.36 7.57
C ASP A 150 8.36 14.79 6.95
N ASP A 151 7.41 15.67 6.59
CA ASP A 151 6.10 15.25 6.05
C ASP A 151 6.21 14.65 4.66
N GLN A 152 7.08 15.20 3.80
CA GLN A 152 7.29 14.67 2.46
C GLN A 152 7.90 13.27 2.53
N LEU A 153 8.89 13.07 3.40
CA LEU A 153 9.49 11.76 3.66
C LEU A 153 8.46 10.78 4.23
N ARG A 154 7.61 11.21 5.17
CA ARG A 154 6.52 10.39 5.73
C ARG A 154 5.58 9.90 4.64
N GLN A 155 5.07 10.81 3.81
CA GLN A 155 4.19 10.46 2.70
C GLN A 155 4.90 9.52 1.71
N THR A 156 6.15 9.81 1.38
CA THR A 156 6.96 8.98 0.46
C THR A 156 7.16 7.57 1.02
N LEU A 157 7.54 7.43 2.29
CA LEU A 157 7.70 6.14 2.94
C LEU A 157 6.39 5.35 3.02
N TYR A 158 5.29 6.02 3.32
CA TYR A 158 3.97 5.38 3.32
C TYR A 158 3.62 4.80 1.96
N VAL A 159 3.81 5.59 0.90
CA VAL A 159 3.50 5.19 -0.48
C VAL A 159 4.41 4.07 -0.95
N ILE A 160 5.73 4.17 -0.72
CA ILE A 160 6.70 3.15 -1.11
C ILE A 160 6.44 1.86 -0.35
N ALA A 161 6.32 1.91 0.98
CA ALA A 161 6.12 0.73 1.80
C ALA A 161 4.78 0.04 1.51
N GLY A 162 3.70 0.84 1.41
CA GLY A 162 2.37 0.33 1.10
C GLY A 162 2.28 -0.27 -0.30
N GLY A 163 2.78 0.44 -1.32
CA GLY A 163 2.79 -0.02 -2.71
C GLY A 163 3.66 -1.26 -2.91
N ALA A 164 4.87 -1.28 -2.32
CA ALA A 164 5.77 -2.43 -2.41
C ALA A 164 5.20 -3.67 -1.69
N ALA A 165 4.67 -3.50 -0.48
CA ALA A 165 4.04 -4.62 0.24
C ALA A 165 2.85 -5.19 -0.54
N PHE A 166 2.03 -4.31 -1.15
CA PHE A 166 0.91 -4.76 -1.98
C PHE A 166 1.38 -5.50 -3.24
N ALA A 167 2.38 -4.97 -3.94
CA ALA A 167 2.99 -5.64 -5.10
C ALA A 167 3.44 -7.07 -4.77
N LEU A 168 4.15 -7.24 -3.65
CA LEU A 168 4.63 -8.54 -3.19
C LEU A 168 3.49 -9.50 -2.82
N VAL A 169 2.45 -9.02 -2.14
CA VAL A 169 1.28 -9.84 -1.80
C VAL A 169 0.52 -10.29 -3.06
N THR A 170 0.49 -9.45 -4.10
CA THR A 170 -0.14 -9.82 -5.38
C THR A 170 0.75 -10.64 -6.30
N ALA A 171 2.03 -10.87 -5.93
CA ALA A 171 2.98 -11.62 -6.74
C ALA A 171 2.51 -13.05 -7.07
N PRO A 172 1.87 -13.79 -6.15
CA PRO A 172 1.28 -15.10 -6.44
C PRO A 172 -0.08 -15.03 -7.17
N GLY A 173 -0.60 -13.82 -7.43
CA GLY A 173 -1.92 -13.58 -8.02
C GLY A 173 -2.18 -14.33 -9.33
N PRO A 174 -1.27 -14.28 -10.32
CA PRO A 174 -1.44 -14.99 -11.59
C PRO A 174 -1.70 -16.49 -11.40
N PHE A 175 -0.98 -17.17 -10.50
CA PHE A 175 -1.20 -18.60 -10.24
C PHE A 175 -2.55 -18.89 -9.62
N LEU A 176 -2.98 -18.07 -8.66
CA LEU A 176 -4.28 -18.22 -8.03
C LEU A 176 -5.41 -17.93 -9.00
N HIS A 177 -5.22 -16.94 -9.88
CA HIS A 177 -6.14 -16.64 -10.97
C HIS A 177 -6.25 -17.83 -11.93
N ASP A 178 -5.14 -18.31 -12.48
CA ASP A 178 -5.14 -19.44 -13.41
C ASP A 178 -5.76 -20.71 -12.79
N ALA A 179 -5.47 -20.98 -11.52
CA ALA A 179 -6.01 -22.14 -10.82
C ALA A 179 -7.52 -22.07 -10.57
N LEU A 180 -8.08 -20.86 -10.41
CA LEU A 180 -9.48 -20.65 -10.03
C LEU A 180 -10.36 -20.27 -11.22
N VAL A 181 -9.91 -19.33 -12.03
CA VAL A 181 -10.64 -18.70 -13.13
C VAL A 181 -9.92 -18.82 -14.48
N GLY A 182 -8.74 -19.44 -14.50
CA GLY A 182 -8.06 -19.82 -15.73
C GLY A 182 -8.91 -20.74 -16.60
N ARG A 183 -8.63 -20.75 -17.90
CA ARG A 183 -9.43 -21.51 -18.85
C ARG A 183 -9.44 -23.00 -18.54
N GLY A 184 -10.61 -23.64 -18.68
CA GLY A 184 -10.80 -25.06 -18.42
C GLY A 184 -11.07 -25.38 -16.95
N THR A 185 -10.98 -24.40 -16.06
CA THR A 185 -11.47 -24.53 -14.68
C THR A 185 -13.00 -24.60 -14.65
N TRP A 186 -13.53 -25.15 -13.56
CA TRP A 186 -14.97 -25.21 -13.34
C TRP A 186 -15.60 -23.82 -13.32
N VAL A 187 -14.97 -22.85 -12.64
CA VAL A 187 -15.49 -21.47 -12.54
C VAL A 187 -15.50 -20.80 -13.92
N ALA A 188 -14.41 -20.88 -14.68
CA ALA A 188 -14.34 -20.31 -16.02
C ALA A 188 -15.43 -20.88 -16.94
N THR A 189 -15.74 -22.17 -16.78
CA THR A 189 -16.81 -22.84 -17.54
C THR A 189 -18.19 -22.29 -17.17
N GLN A 190 -18.50 -22.13 -15.88
CA GLN A 190 -19.78 -21.56 -15.44
C GLN A 190 -19.94 -20.12 -15.91
N VAL A 191 -18.90 -19.30 -15.74
CA VAL A 191 -18.87 -17.89 -16.17
C VAL A 191 -19.08 -17.79 -17.68
N THR A 192 -18.39 -18.61 -18.47
CA THR A 192 -18.57 -18.67 -19.93
C THR A 192 -19.97 -19.14 -20.30
N THR A 193 -20.57 -20.07 -19.55
CA THR A 193 -21.93 -20.54 -19.82
C THR A 193 -22.97 -19.45 -19.59
N TRP A 194 -22.80 -18.62 -18.57
CA TRP A 194 -23.76 -17.56 -18.23
C TRP A 194 -23.59 -16.29 -19.06
N TRP A 195 -22.36 -15.92 -19.39
CA TRP A 195 -22.05 -14.62 -19.99
C TRP A 195 -21.25 -14.69 -21.30
N GLY A 196 -20.87 -15.89 -21.74
CA GLY A 196 -20.15 -16.07 -22.99
C GLY A 196 -21.01 -15.76 -24.21
N ASP A 197 -20.39 -15.20 -25.24
CA ASP A 197 -21.05 -14.84 -26.49
C ASP A 197 -20.73 -15.81 -27.64
N GLY A 198 -20.12 -16.95 -27.32
CA GLY A 198 -19.74 -17.99 -28.28
C GLY A 198 -18.59 -17.60 -29.21
N ARG A 199 -17.94 -16.42 -29.03
CA ARG A 199 -16.77 -16.04 -29.83
C ARG A 199 -15.57 -16.91 -29.44
N ALA A 200 -14.83 -17.34 -30.46
CA ALA A 200 -13.77 -18.33 -30.33
C ALA A 200 -12.64 -17.86 -29.40
N PRO A 201 -11.99 -18.78 -28.67
CA PRO A 201 -11.00 -18.43 -27.66
C PRO A 201 -9.76 -17.78 -28.29
N LEU A 202 -9.17 -16.78 -27.62
CA LEU A 202 -7.77 -16.42 -27.83
C LEU A 202 -6.90 -17.70 -27.68
N PRO A 203 -5.87 -17.92 -28.51
CA PRO A 203 -4.98 -19.07 -28.35
C PRO A 203 -4.42 -19.12 -26.92
N PRO A 204 -4.17 -20.32 -26.35
CA PRO A 204 -3.59 -20.42 -25.02
C PRO A 204 -2.26 -19.65 -24.98
N ALA A 205 -2.04 -18.91 -23.90
CA ALA A 205 -0.78 -18.20 -23.69
C ALA A 205 0.40 -19.17 -23.69
N GLU A 206 1.57 -18.67 -24.10
CA GLU A 206 2.78 -19.46 -24.04
C GLU A 206 3.08 -19.84 -22.58
N PRO A 207 3.39 -21.12 -22.30
CA PRO A 207 3.72 -21.55 -20.96
C PRO A 207 5.01 -20.87 -20.51
N VAL A 208 4.91 -20.03 -19.49
CA VAL A 208 6.05 -19.40 -18.84
C VAL A 208 6.29 -20.02 -17.47
N GLY A 209 7.56 -20.13 -17.09
CA GLY A 209 7.93 -20.70 -15.79
C GLY A 209 7.46 -19.81 -14.64
N VAL A 210 7.06 -20.42 -13.53
CA VAL A 210 6.60 -19.75 -12.30
C VAL A 210 7.49 -18.58 -11.88
N VAL A 211 8.81 -18.75 -11.93
CA VAL A 211 9.76 -17.70 -11.55
C VAL A 211 9.67 -16.48 -12.47
N ALA A 212 9.52 -16.69 -13.78
CA ALA A 212 9.40 -15.61 -14.75
C ALA A 212 8.08 -14.84 -14.55
N GLU A 213 7.00 -15.56 -14.24
CA GLU A 213 5.69 -14.98 -14.00
C GLU A 213 5.66 -14.13 -12.74
N VAL A 214 6.19 -14.64 -11.62
CA VAL A 214 6.39 -13.86 -10.39
C VAL A 214 7.27 -12.64 -10.65
N ALA A 215 8.37 -12.79 -11.39
CA ALA A 215 9.28 -11.71 -11.68
C ALA A 215 8.61 -10.60 -12.49
N ARG A 216 7.80 -10.94 -13.52
CA ARG A 216 7.02 -9.96 -14.29
C ARG A 216 5.98 -9.25 -13.43
N GLN A 217 5.24 -10.02 -12.64
CA GLN A 217 4.23 -9.51 -11.71
C GLN A 217 4.83 -8.48 -10.75
N VAL A 218 6.01 -8.76 -10.18
CA VAL A 218 6.70 -7.84 -9.28
C VAL A 218 7.31 -6.66 -10.05
N ALA A 219 7.94 -6.89 -11.20
CA ALA A 219 8.60 -5.85 -11.98
C ALA A 219 7.63 -4.78 -12.47
N LEU A 220 6.43 -5.17 -12.91
CA LEU A 220 5.38 -4.22 -13.29
C LEU A 220 4.59 -3.74 -12.08
N GLY A 221 4.23 -4.65 -11.17
CA GLY A 221 3.39 -4.35 -10.00
C GLY A 221 4.04 -3.35 -9.06
N LEU A 222 5.36 -3.42 -8.83
CA LEU A 222 6.04 -2.51 -7.91
C LEU A 222 5.87 -1.03 -8.28
N PRO A 223 6.28 -0.55 -9.47
CA PRO A 223 6.07 0.85 -9.84
C PRO A 223 4.58 1.22 -9.95
N LEU A 224 3.74 0.30 -10.44
CA LEU A 224 2.30 0.51 -10.55
C LEU A 224 1.66 0.77 -9.18
N TYR A 225 1.86 -0.12 -8.22
CA TYR A 225 1.18 -0.05 -6.93
C TYR A 225 1.74 1.05 -6.03
N ILE A 226 3.01 1.45 -6.21
CA ILE A 226 3.53 2.69 -5.62
C ILE A 226 2.75 3.89 -6.15
N LEU A 227 2.57 4.01 -7.48
CA LEU A 227 1.81 5.11 -8.07
C LEU A 227 0.35 5.13 -7.61
N VAL A 228 -0.31 3.96 -7.63
CA VAL A 228 -1.72 3.84 -7.22
C VAL A 228 -1.89 4.13 -5.71
N MET A 229 -0.94 3.71 -4.88
CA MET A 229 -0.94 4.06 -3.45
C MET A 229 -0.78 5.58 -3.23
N ALA A 230 0.03 6.25 -4.05
CA ALA A 230 0.15 7.72 -4.01
C ALA A 230 -1.18 8.40 -4.33
N ILE A 231 -1.87 7.95 -5.38
CA ILE A 231 -3.20 8.47 -5.77
C ILE A 231 -4.20 8.24 -4.62
N ALA A 232 -4.23 7.03 -4.05
CA ALA A 232 -5.10 6.72 -2.93
C ALA A 232 -4.83 7.64 -1.73
N LEU A 233 -3.57 7.87 -1.38
CA LEU A 233 -3.18 8.78 -0.29
C LEU A 233 -3.68 10.22 -0.54
N ILE A 234 -3.51 10.73 -1.76
CA ILE A 234 -3.98 12.07 -2.15
C ILE A 234 -5.50 12.18 -1.96
N VAL A 235 -6.25 11.19 -2.45
CA VAL A 235 -7.72 11.18 -2.35
C VAL A 235 -8.17 11.07 -0.89
N VAL A 236 -7.57 10.19 -0.09
CA VAL A 236 -7.92 10.06 1.34
C VAL A 236 -7.64 11.37 2.07
N ARG A 237 -6.49 12.03 1.85
CA ARG A 237 -6.18 13.33 2.45
C ARG A 237 -7.18 14.40 2.03
N ALA A 238 -7.61 14.41 0.77
CA ALA A 238 -8.64 15.34 0.29
C ALA A 238 -9.98 15.13 1.01
N VAL A 239 -10.41 13.88 1.17
CA VAL A 239 -11.65 13.53 1.90
C VAL A 239 -11.56 13.92 3.38
N VAL A 240 -10.43 13.64 4.03
CA VAL A 240 -10.20 14.04 5.43
C VAL A 240 -10.26 15.55 5.59
N ARG A 241 -9.61 16.32 4.71
CA ARG A 241 -9.65 17.80 4.73
C ARG A 241 -11.06 18.34 4.56
N ALA A 242 -11.83 17.82 3.62
CA ALA A 242 -13.20 18.27 3.37
C ALA A 242 -14.11 18.11 4.60
N ARG A 243 -13.86 17.09 5.43
CA ARG A 243 -14.58 16.87 6.69
C ARG A 243 -14.27 17.93 7.76
N HIS A 244 -13.07 18.50 7.76
CA HIS A 244 -12.71 19.54 8.74
C HIS A 244 -13.32 20.91 8.40
N THR A 245 -13.72 21.11 7.15
CA THR A 245 -14.33 22.37 6.69
C THR A 245 -15.85 22.44 6.85
N THR A 246 -16.51 21.33 7.21
CA THR A 246 -17.96 21.20 7.38
C THR A 246 -18.31 21.03 8.85
#